data_AF-A0A538DC09-F1
#
_entry.id   AF-A0A538DC09-F1
#
_cell.length_a   1.000
_cell.length_b   1.000
_cell.length_c   1.000
_cell.angle_alpha   90.00
_cell.angle_beta   90.00
_cell.angle_gamma   90.00
#
_symmetry.space_group_name_H-M   'P 1'
#
loop_
_entity.id
_entity.type
_entity.pdbx_description
1 polymer ?
#
loop_
_entity_poly.entity_id
_entity_poly.type
_entity_poly.pdbx_seq_one_letter_code
_entity_poly.pdbx_strand_id
1 'polypeptide(L)'
;MTQSFGCRRCYGEDAEAVWVYYEEGLAVEQELVGDSHFLVQLRRCAECGQQFVWIFGEAVDWQRGEDAQRREIVPISAAETEALSNLEITSMAALGDGRRHLVTDWPTAASRPAIEWATGELRLPRGPHS
;
A
#
# COMPACT_ATOMS: atom_id res chain seq x y z
N MET A 1 8.30 -15.40 17.85
CA MET A 1 7.82 -16.22 16.71
C MET A 1 7.72 -15.28 15.52
N THR A 2 8.55 -15.47 14.49
CA THR A 2 8.49 -14.64 13.28
C THR A 2 7.30 -15.14 12.46
N GLN A 3 6.20 -14.40 12.46
CA GLN A 3 5.08 -14.67 11.56
C GLN A 3 5.59 -14.39 10.14
N SER A 4 5.55 -15.40 9.26
CA SER A 4 5.92 -15.21 7.86
C SER A 4 4.75 -14.53 7.14
N PHE A 5 5.00 -13.38 6.52
CA PHE A 5 3.99 -12.68 5.73
C PHE A 5 3.93 -13.23 4.31
N GLY A 6 2.71 -13.42 3.81
CA GLY A 6 2.44 -13.72 2.41
C GLY A 6 2.99 -15.04 1.87
N CYS A 7 2.77 -15.25 0.57
CA CYS A 7 3.36 -16.32 -0.23
C CYS A 7 4.36 -15.74 -1.24
N ARG A 8 4.99 -16.61 -2.04
CA ARG A 8 5.95 -16.20 -3.07
C ARG A 8 5.39 -15.20 -4.10
N ARG A 9 4.06 -15.20 -4.34
CA ARG A 9 3.40 -14.30 -5.30
C ARG A 9 3.15 -12.90 -4.73
N CYS A 10 2.65 -12.83 -3.50
CA CYS A 10 2.25 -11.55 -2.90
C CYS A 10 3.34 -10.93 -2.01
N TYR A 11 4.40 -11.67 -1.69
CA TYR A 11 5.48 -11.22 -0.83
C TYR A 11 6.80 -11.92 -1.19
N GLY A 12 7.03 -12.15 -2.48
CA GLY A 12 8.30 -12.67 -3.01
C GLY A 12 9.45 -11.65 -2.93
N GLU A 13 10.65 -12.06 -3.30
CA GLU A 13 11.83 -11.17 -3.29
C GLU A 13 11.85 -10.19 -4.46
N ASP A 14 11.28 -10.58 -5.61
CA ASP A 14 11.17 -9.74 -6.80
C ASP A 14 9.99 -8.77 -6.66
N ALA A 15 10.30 -7.49 -6.44
CA ALA A 15 9.31 -6.44 -6.25
C ALA A 15 8.46 -6.18 -7.50
N GLU A 16 9.04 -6.25 -8.70
CA GLU A 16 8.30 -6.02 -9.95
C GLU A 16 7.31 -7.17 -10.21
N ALA A 17 7.74 -8.42 -9.99
CA ALA A 17 6.85 -9.57 -10.12
C ALA A 17 5.68 -9.53 -9.12
N VAL A 18 5.93 -9.05 -7.89
CA VAL A 18 4.90 -8.87 -6.86
C VAL A 18 3.94 -7.74 -7.24
N TRP A 19 4.45 -6.62 -7.78
CA TRP A 19 3.61 -5.53 -8.28
C TRP A 19 2.68 -5.99 -9.40
N VAL A 20 3.17 -6.73 -10.39
CA VAL A 20 2.33 -7.30 -11.47
C VAL A 20 1.24 -8.20 -10.89
N TYR A 21 1.55 -9.01 -9.87
CA TYR A 21 0.55 -9.82 -9.20
C TYR A 21 -0.51 -8.96 -8.48
N TYR A 22 -0.12 -7.82 -7.91
CA TYR A 22 -1.01 -6.95 -7.15
C TYR A 22 -2.12 -6.29 -7.97
N GLU A 23 -1.91 -6.09 -9.28
CA GLU A 23 -2.90 -5.49 -10.17
C GLU A 23 -4.21 -6.29 -10.23
N GLU A 24 -4.15 -7.62 -10.10
CA GLU A 24 -5.32 -8.51 -10.20
C GLU A 24 -5.47 -9.48 -9.02
N GLY A 25 -4.36 -9.83 -8.36
CA GLY A 25 -4.29 -10.90 -7.35
C GLY A 25 -4.65 -10.46 -5.92
N LEU A 26 -4.83 -9.17 -5.68
CA LEU A 26 -5.27 -8.62 -4.39
C LEU A 26 -6.74 -8.19 -4.46
N ALA A 27 -7.63 -9.03 -3.94
CA ALA A 27 -9.05 -8.72 -3.83
C ALA A 27 -9.28 -7.60 -2.80
N VAL A 28 -10.13 -6.62 -3.14
CA VAL A 28 -10.56 -5.58 -2.21
C VAL A 28 -11.55 -6.18 -1.21
N GLU A 29 -11.23 -6.09 0.08
CA GLU A 29 -12.14 -6.54 1.15
C GLU A 29 -12.95 -5.37 1.71
N GLN A 30 -12.30 -4.22 1.90
CA GLN A 30 -12.91 -3.04 2.48
C GLN A 30 -12.20 -1.78 1.99
N GLU A 31 -12.97 -0.74 1.70
CA GLU A 31 -12.45 0.62 1.54
C GLU A 31 -12.54 1.35 2.88
N LEU A 32 -11.40 1.84 3.38
CA LEU A 32 -11.29 2.56 4.65
C LEU A 32 -11.39 4.08 4.43
N VAL A 33 -10.80 4.57 3.33
CA VAL A 33 -10.86 5.97 2.89
C VAL A 33 -10.96 5.98 1.36
N GLY A 34 -11.93 6.70 0.81
CA GLY A 34 -12.16 6.79 -0.64
C GLY A 34 -12.24 8.24 -1.13
N ASP A 35 -11.08 8.90 -1.23
CA ASP A 35 -10.93 10.20 -1.89
C ASP A 35 -10.29 10.02 -3.27
N SER A 36 -10.60 10.88 -4.24
CA SER A 36 -10.08 10.78 -5.61
C SER A 36 -8.55 10.83 -5.67
N HIS A 37 -7.94 11.56 -4.74
CA HIS A 37 -6.48 11.75 -4.68
C HIS A 37 -5.84 10.99 -3.51
N PHE A 38 -6.64 10.31 -2.68
CA PHE A 38 -6.15 9.54 -1.54
C PHE A 38 -7.08 8.37 -1.20
N LEU A 39 -6.56 7.15 -1.33
CA LEU A 39 -7.34 5.93 -1.17
C LEU A 39 -6.62 4.99 -0.20
N VAL A 40 -7.36 4.49 0.79
CA VAL A 40 -6.89 3.46 1.72
C VAL A 40 -7.85 2.28 1.67
N GLN A 41 -7.33 1.11 1.33
CA GLN A 41 -8.11 -0.12 1.21
C GLN A 41 -7.46 -1.26 1.97
N LEU A 42 -8.28 -2.09 2.60
CA LEU A 42 -7.89 -3.42 3.03
C LEU A 42 -8.05 -4.37 1.86
N ARG A 43 -6.97 -5.03 1.47
CA ARG A 43 -6.95 -6.02 0.40
C ARG A 43 -6.42 -7.36 0.88
N ARG A 44 -6.81 -8.44 0.21
CA ARG A 44 -6.43 -9.80 0.54
C ARG A 44 -5.86 -10.51 -0.67
N CYS A 45 -4.72 -11.17 -0.49
CA CYS A 45 -4.15 -12.07 -1.50
C CYS A 45 -5.10 -13.26 -1.72
N ALA A 46 -5.53 -13.44 -2.96
CA ALA A 46 -6.44 -14.51 -3.33
C ALA A 46 -5.82 -15.92 -3.18
N GLU A 47 -4.48 -16.05 -3.21
CA GLU A 47 -3.81 -17.34 -3.12
C GLU A 47 -3.58 -17.81 -1.67
N CYS A 48 -3.13 -16.92 -0.78
CA CYS A 48 -2.72 -17.31 0.57
C CYS A 48 -3.50 -16.64 1.70
N GLY A 49 -4.43 -15.73 1.37
CA GLY A 49 -5.24 -15.03 2.36
C GLY A 49 -4.51 -13.93 3.15
N GLN A 50 -3.24 -13.65 2.85
CA GLN A 50 -2.50 -12.55 3.49
C GLN A 50 -3.21 -11.22 3.20
N GLN A 51 -3.45 -10.45 4.26
CA GLN A 51 -4.04 -9.11 4.15
C GLN A 51 -2.96 -8.04 4.02
N PHE A 52 -3.30 -7.00 3.28
CA PHE A 52 -2.46 -5.84 3.03
C PHE A 52 -3.30 -4.58 3.16
N VAL A 53 -2.70 -3.51 3.70
CA VAL A 53 -3.23 -2.16 3.53
C VAL A 53 -2.65 -1.61 2.24
N TRP A 54 -3.53 -1.24 1.32
CA TRP A 54 -3.22 -0.56 0.09
C TRP A 54 -3.45 0.93 0.28
N ILE A 55 -2.36 1.70 0.24
CA ILE A 55 -2.42 3.16 0.35
C ILE A 55 -2.02 3.73 -0.99
N PHE A 56 -2.88 4.57 -1.55
CA PHE A 56 -2.62 5.32 -2.76
C PHE A 56 -2.74 6.81 -2.44
N GLY A 57 -1.86 7.62 -3.01
CA GLY A 57 -2.07 9.05 -3.06
C GLY A 57 -1.43 9.71 -4.26
N GLU A 58 -2.02 10.83 -4.64
CA GLU A 58 -1.63 11.65 -5.77
C GLU A 58 -1.18 13.02 -5.25
N ALA A 59 0.01 13.45 -5.67
CA ALA A 59 0.53 14.78 -5.38
C ALA A 59 -0.05 15.76 -6.40
N VAL A 60 -1.21 16.33 -6.09
CA VAL A 60 -1.94 17.25 -6.98
C VAL A 60 -1.14 18.54 -7.18
N ASP A 61 -0.58 18.74 -8.38
CA ASP A 61 -0.10 20.03 -8.86
C ASP A 61 -1.16 20.63 -9.77
N TRP A 62 -1.97 21.54 -9.22
CA TRP A 62 -3.07 22.25 -9.90
C TRP A 62 -2.66 23.02 -11.18
N GLN A 63 -1.39 22.98 -11.60
CA GLN A 63 -0.89 23.60 -12.82
C GLN A 63 -0.89 22.67 -14.05
N ARG A 64 -0.69 21.36 -13.89
CA ARG A 64 -0.52 20.43 -15.01
C ARG A 64 -1.00 19.05 -14.57
N GLY A 65 -2.23 18.67 -14.91
CA GLY A 65 -2.93 17.47 -14.42
C GLY A 65 -2.35 16.09 -14.81
N GLU A 66 -1.03 15.95 -14.80
CA GLU A 66 -0.31 14.69 -14.79
C GLU A 66 0.43 14.59 -13.44
N ASP A 67 -0.33 14.30 -12.39
CA ASP A 67 0.15 14.37 -11.02
C ASP A 67 0.96 13.11 -10.66
N ALA A 68 1.98 13.29 -9.82
CA ALA A 68 2.80 12.18 -9.35
C ALA A 68 1.98 11.26 -8.44
N GLN A 69 2.04 9.96 -8.67
CA GLN A 69 1.29 8.97 -7.90
C GLN A 69 2.22 8.10 -7.09
N ARG A 70 1.87 7.86 -5.83
CA ARG A 70 2.59 6.94 -4.95
C ARG A 70 1.65 5.90 -4.38
N ARG A 71 2.14 4.67 -4.25
CA ARG A 71 1.45 3.61 -3.53
C ARG A 71 2.38 2.96 -2.52
N GLU A 72 1.84 2.63 -1.36
CA GLU A 72 2.51 1.83 -0.34
C GLU A 72 1.59 0.69 0.07
N ILE A 73 2.07 -0.55 -0.11
CA ILE A 73 1.30 -1.77 0.14
C ILE A 73 1.96 -2.51 1.30
N VAL A 74 1.26 -2.50 2.44
CA VAL A 74 1.83 -2.89 3.74
C VAL A 74 1.21 -4.21 4.18
N PRO A 75 2.00 -5.27 4.43
CA PRO A 75 1.47 -6.52 4.98
C PRO A 75 1.05 -6.32 6.43
N ILE A 76 -0.18 -6.72 6.75
CA ILE A 76 -0.72 -6.60 8.11
C ILE A 76 -1.00 -7.96 8.75
N SER A 77 -0.88 -8.01 10.06
CA SER A 77 -1.26 -9.14 10.89
C SER A 77 -2.77 -9.09 11.20
N ALA A 78 -3.32 -10.22 11.65
CA ALA A 78 -4.73 -10.28 12.07
C ALA A 78 -5.07 -9.25 13.17
N ALA A 79 -4.14 -8.99 14.10
CA ALA A 79 -4.33 -8.00 15.16
C ALA A 79 -4.41 -6.56 14.62
N GLU A 80 -3.62 -6.23 13.59
CA GLU A 80 -3.70 -4.93 12.92
C GLU A 80 -5.00 -4.79 12.11
N THR A 81 -5.48 -5.86 11.48
CA THR A 81 -6.77 -5.86 10.78
C THR A 81 -7.93 -5.53 11.74
N GLU A 82 -7.94 -6.12 12.93
CA GLU A 82 -8.94 -5.82 13.95
C GLU A 82 -8.85 -4.36 14.42
N ALA A 83 -7.64 -3.83 14.62
CA ALA A 83 -7.44 -2.43 15.00
C ALA A 83 -7.93 -1.45 13.91
N LEU A 84 -7.66 -1.74 12.64
CA LEU A 84 -8.13 -0.93 11.51
C LEU A 84 -9.65 -0.92 11.40
N SER A 85 -10.30 -2.04 11.71
CA SER A 85 -11.77 -2.17 11.67
C SER A 85 -12.45 -1.30 12.74
N ASN A 86 -11.73 -0.98 13.82
CA ASN A 86 -12.20 -0.10 14.91
C ASN A 86 -11.84 1.39 14.69
N LEU A 87 -11.31 1.75 13.51
CA LEU A 87 -10.99 3.12 13.10
C LEU A 87 -10.08 3.90 14.08
N GLU A 88 -9.29 3.23 14.91
CA GLU A 88 -8.13 3.87 15.56
C GLU A 88 -7.01 4.05 14.52
N ILE A 89 -7.23 4.97 13.58
CA ILE A 89 -6.28 5.44 12.54
C ILE A 89 -5.16 6.28 13.21
N THR A 90 -4.82 6.02 14.47
CA THR A 90 -3.94 6.89 15.24
C THR A 90 -2.46 6.59 15.00
N SER A 91 -2.12 5.54 14.25
CA SER A 91 -0.76 5.39 13.75
C SER A 91 -0.67 4.55 12.47
N MET A 92 -1.20 5.04 11.35
CA MET A 92 -0.82 4.49 10.02
C MET A 92 0.70 4.38 9.87
N ALA A 93 1.46 5.30 10.48
CA ALA A 93 2.92 5.28 10.52
C ALA A 93 3.55 4.05 11.24
N ALA A 94 2.82 3.37 12.13
CA ALA A 94 3.29 2.17 12.82
C ALA A 94 2.83 0.86 12.13
N LEU A 95 1.93 0.95 11.14
CA LEU A 95 1.55 -0.20 10.34
C LEU A 95 2.77 -0.73 9.62
N GLY A 96 2.97 -2.04 9.63
CA GLY A 96 4.12 -2.59 8.94
C GLY A 96 5.44 -2.40 9.68
N ASP A 97 5.47 -1.92 10.94
CA ASP A 97 6.76 -1.65 11.61
C ASP A 97 7.68 -2.89 11.59
N GLY A 98 8.95 -2.64 11.27
CA GLY A 98 9.98 -3.66 11.07
C GLY A 98 9.77 -4.61 9.88
N ARG A 99 8.72 -4.44 9.06
CA ARG A 99 8.43 -5.27 7.88
C ARG A 99 8.76 -4.53 6.60
N ARG A 100 9.07 -5.31 5.56
CA ARG A 100 9.13 -4.75 4.22
C ARG A 100 7.72 -4.46 3.72
N HIS A 101 7.58 -3.38 2.99
CA HIS A 101 6.37 -3.02 2.28
C HIS A 101 6.74 -2.66 0.85
N LEU A 102 5.80 -2.88 -0.08
CA LEU A 102 6.04 -2.58 -1.48
C LEU A 102 5.73 -1.10 -1.71
N VAL A 103 6.63 -0.41 -2.39
CA VAL A 103 6.44 0.98 -2.78
C VAL A 103 6.41 1.06 -4.30
N THR A 104 5.43 1.79 -4.83
CA THR A 104 5.50 2.26 -6.22
C THR A 104 5.50 3.77 -6.25
N ASP A 105 6.44 4.36 -6.99
CA ASP A 105 6.52 5.79 -7.21
C ASP A 105 6.43 6.08 -8.71
N TRP A 106 5.43 6.85 -9.10
CA TRP A 106 5.17 7.25 -10.47
C TRP A 106 5.25 8.78 -10.57
N PRO A 107 6.45 9.33 -10.81
CA PRO A 107 6.61 10.76 -11.02
C PRO A 107 5.89 11.25 -12.27
N THR A 108 5.51 12.53 -12.27
CA THR A 108 5.06 13.23 -13.49
C THR A 108 6.06 13.01 -14.64
N ALA A 109 5.54 12.74 -15.82
CA ALA A 109 6.24 12.43 -17.07
C ALA A 109 7.06 11.14 -17.08
N ALA A 110 6.93 10.27 -16.07
CA ALA A 110 7.61 8.98 -16.06
C ALA A 110 6.91 7.97 -16.99
N SER A 111 7.71 7.25 -17.78
CA SER A 111 7.24 6.18 -18.67
C SER A 111 6.90 4.87 -17.95
N ARG A 112 7.41 4.70 -16.72
CA ARG A 112 7.13 3.55 -15.84
C ARG A 112 7.31 3.95 -14.38
N PRO A 113 6.58 3.33 -13.43
CA PRO A 113 6.83 3.53 -12.01
C PRO A 113 8.16 2.91 -11.57
N ALA A 114 8.80 3.50 -10.58
CA ALA A 114 9.81 2.82 -9.77
C ALA A 114 9.09 1.89 -8.79
N ILE A 115 9.58 0.66 -8.64
CA ILE A 115 8.99 -0.37 -7.78
C ILE A 115 10.09 -0.93 -6.90
N GLU A 116 9.90 -0.92 -5.58
CA GLU A 116 10.90 -1.43 -4.64
C GLU A 116 10.29 -1.98 -3.35
N TRP A 117 11.07 -2.83 -2.68
CA TRP A 117 10.84 -3.17 -1.29
C TRP A 117 11.50 -2.13 -0.39
N ALA A 118 10.70 -1.44 0.42
CA ALA A 118 11.19 -0.54 1.46
C ALA A 118 10.96 -1.14 2.84
N THR A 119 11.67 -0.63 3.85
CA THR A 119 11.49 -0.97 5.27
C THR A 119 11.48 0.32 6.09
N GLY A 120 10.68 0.38 7.15
CA GLY A 120 10.59 1.55 8.03
C GLY A 120 9.31 2.36 7.82
N GLU A 121 9.33 3.63 8.20
CA GLU A 121 8.15 4.51 8.18
C GLU A 121 7.57 4.72 6.78
N LEU A 122 6.23 4.70 6.71
CA LEU A 122 5.48 4.96 5.50
C LEU A 122 5.64 6.41 5.07
N ARG A 123 5.91 6.64 3.78
CA ARG A 123 6.11 7.98 3.21
C ARG A 123 4.91 8.38 2.37
N LEU A 124 3.78 8.50 3.04
CA LEU A 124 2.51 8.82 2.40
C LEU A 124 2.52 10.27 1.88
N PRO A 125 2.06 10.51 0.64
CA PRO A 125 1.77 11.87 0.21
C PRO A 125 0.70 12.46 1.14
N ARG A 126 0.90 13.72 1.53
CA ARG A 126 -0.07 14.45 2.35
C ARG A 126 -1.36 14.57 1.56
N GLY A 127 -2.46 14.03 2.09
CA GLY A 127 -3.78 14.22 1.49
C GLY A 127 -4.14 15.71 1.41
N PRO A 128 -5.11 16.10 0.56
CA PRO A 128 -5.45 17.51 0.31
C PRO A 128 -5.93 18.32 1.53
N HIS A 129 -6.07 17.70 2.71
CA HIS A 129 -6.60 18.31 3.93
C HIS A 129 -5.68 18.23 5.16
N SER A 130 -4.39 17.92 5.02
CA SER A 130 -3.43 17.96 6.14
C SER A 130 -2.79 19.32 6.36
#